data_AF-A0A2G9T7X5-F1
#
_entry.id   AF-A0A2G9T7X5-F1
#
_cell.length_a   1.000
_cell.length_b   1.000
_cell.length_c   1.000
_cell.angle_alpha   90.00
_cell.angle_beta   90.00
_cell.angle_gamma   90.00
#
_symmetry.space_group_name_H-M   'P 1'
#
loop_
_entity.id
_entity.type
_entity.pdbx_description
1 polymer ?
#
loop_
_entity_poly.entity_id
_entity_poly.type
_entity_poly.pdbx_seq_one_letter_code
_entity_poly.pdbx_strand_id
1 'polypeptide(L)'
;VWLGAWKGDLVAVKIFSSRDEGAWSHEVETFQIHMLHHPNILQFYASDRKEKPAIAHRDIKSKNVLVKADLSCAIADLGLAVRYEAGHISLPNSNKCGTV
;
A
#
# COMPACT_ATOMS: atom_id res chain seq x y z
N VAL A 1 -7.58 12.72 4.11
CA VAL A 1 -7.75 13.22 2.73
C VAL A 1 -6.49 13.97 2.36
N TRP A 2 -6.01 13.81 1.13
CA TRP A 2 -4.75 14.38 0.64
C TRP A 2 -5.02 15.19 -0.63
N LEU A 3 -4.24 16.25 -0.86
CA LEU A 3 -4.21 16.95 -2.14
C LEU A 3 -3.30 16.19 -3.11
N GLY A 4 -3.80 15.89 -4.31
CA GLY A 4 -3.04 15.29 -5.40
C GLY A 4 -3.20 16.07 -6.70
N ALA A 5 -2.45 15.67 -7.71
CA ALA A 5 -2.58 16.19 -9.07
C ALA A 5 -2.77 15.02 -10.04
N TRP A 6 -3.77 15.11 -10.92
CA TRP A 6 -4.03 14.09 -11.93
C TRP A 6 -4.47 14.74 -13.24
N LYS A 7 -3.77 14.42 -14.35
CA LYS A 7 -4.01 15.01 -15.68
C LYS A 7 -4.03 16.55 -15.74
N GLY A 8 -3.32 17.21 -14.83
CA GLY A 8 -3.26 18.67 -14.74
C GLY A 8 -4.25 19.30 -13.76
N ASP A 9 -5.22 18.53 -13.25
CA ASP A 9 -6.19 19.00 -12.27
C ASP A 9 -5.79 18.64 -10.84
N LEU A 10 -6.13 19.52 -9.90
CA LEU A 10 -6.01 19.23 -8.47
C LEU A 10 -7.15 18.32 -8.03
N VAL A 11 -6.82 17.26 -7.30
CA VAL A 11 -7.77 16.24 -6.86
C VAL A 11 -7.65 15.96 -5.37
N ALA A 12 -8.77 15.63 -4.73
CA ALA A 12 -8.77 15.10 -3.37
C ALA A 12 -8.61 13.57 -3.39
N VAL A 13 -7.62 13.04 -2.67
CA VAL A 13 -7.38 11.61 -2.56
C VAL A 13 -7.67 11.16 -1.13
N LYS A 14 -8.65 10.27 -0.96
CA LYS A 14 -8.98 9.68 0.33
C LYS A 14 -8.40 8.27 0.40
N ILE A 15 -7.42 8.07 1.28
CA ILE A 15 -6.74 6.79 1.49
C ILE A 15 -7.34 6.14 2.74
N PHE A 16 -7.78 4.91 2.61
CA PHE A 16 -8.30 4.09 3.71
C PHE A 16 -7.28 3.01 4.10
N SER A 17 -7.28 2.64 5.37
CA SER A 17 -6.57 1.45 5.83
C SER A 17 -7.27 0.20 5.32
N SER A 18 -6.52 -0.89 5.11
CA SER A 18 -7.10 -2.23 4.85
C SER A 18 -8.12 -2.67 5.92
N ARG A 19 -8.03 -2.14 7.14
CA ARG A 19 -8.98 -2.42 8.23
C ARG A 19 -10.35 -1.78 8.01
N ASP A 20 -10.40 -0.73 7.19
CA ASP A 20 -11.60 0.06 6.91
C ASP A 20 -12.16 -0.24 5.51
N GLU A 21 -11.87 -1.44 4.97
CA GLU A 21 -12.28 -1.84 3.61
C GLU A 21 -13.80 -1.74 3.42
N GLY A 22 -14.60 -2.10 4.43
CA GLY A 22 -16.07 -1.97 4.37
C GLY A 22 -16.55 -0.53 4.19
N ALA A 23 -15.91 0.43 4.88
CA ALA A 23 -16.23 1.85 4.74
C ALA A 23 -15.82 2.39 3.36
N TRP A 24 -14.65 1.97 2.88
CA TRP A 24 -14.20 2.28 1.52
C TRP A 24 -15.17 1.73 0.47
N SER A 25 -15.59 0.47 0.57
CA SER A 25 -16.50 -0.17 -0.38
C SER A 25 -17.84 0.55 -0.41
N HIS A 26 -18.41 0.88 0.75
CA HIS A 26 -19.66 1.61 0.83
C HIS A 26 -19.56 3.01 0.20
N GLU A 27 -18.45 3.72 0.39
CA GLU A 27 -18.23 5.04 -0.20
C GLU A 27 -18.10 4.96 -1.74
N VAL A 28 -17.34 3.97 -2.24
CA VAL A 28 -17.21 3.72 -3.67
C VAL A 28 -18.54 3.35 -4.31
N GLU A 29 -19.29 2.44 -3.69
CA GLU A 29 -20.63 2.06 -4.15
C GLU A 29 -21.54 3.28 -4.20
N THR A 30 -21.56 4.09 -3.13
CA THR A 30 -22.38 5.30 -3.05
C THR A 30 -22.06 6.25 -4.21
N PHE A 31 -20.79 6.53 -4.48
CA PHE A 31 -20.40 7.44 -5.57
C PHE A 31 -20.62 6.86 -6.97
N GLN A 32 -20.67 5.53 -7.12
CA GLN A 32 -20.89 4.84 -8.40
C GLN A 32 -22.38 4.62 -8.73
N ILE A 33 -23.31 4.96 -7.83
CA ILE A 33 -24.74 4.90 -8.13
C ILE A 33 -25.03 5.79 -9.34
N HIS A 34 -25.67 5.20 -10.35
CA HIS A 34 -26.03 5.89 -11.60
C HIS A 34 -26.90 7.12 -11.27
N MET A 35 -26.51 8.29 -11.81
CA MET A 35 -27.13 9.63 -11.66
C MET A 35 -26.60 10.61 -10.59
N LEU A 36 -25.41 10.40 -10.01
CA LEU A 36 -24.81 11.39 -9.08
C LEU A 36 -23.98 12.51 -9.73
N HIS A 37 -23.93 12.58 -11.07
CA HIS A 37 -23.30 13.70 -11.77
C HIS A 37 -24.19 14.95 -11.70
N HIS A 38 -23.88 15.85 -10.76
CA HIS A 38 -24.59 17.11 -10.55
C HIS A 38 -23.60 18.22 -10.17
N PRO A 39 -23.76 19.49 -10.62
CA PRO A 39 -22.82 20.58 -10.34
C PRO A 39 -22.60 20.87 -8.84
N ASN A 40 -23.55 20.50 -7.99
CA ASN A 40 -23.48 20.67 -6.54
C ASN A 40 -23.18 19.37 -5.77
N ILE A 41 -22.85 18.28 -6.46
CA ILE A 41 -22.40 17.02 -5.86
C ILE A 41 -20.94 16.82 -6.25
N LEU A 42 -20.13 16.32 -5.31
CA LEU A 42 -18.71 16.10 -5.56
C LEU A 42 -18.51 15.11 -6.71
N GLN A 43 -17.77 15.53 -7.74
CA GLN A 43 -17.40 14.65 -8.84
C GLN A 43 -16.45 13.56 -8.33
N PHE A 44 -16.92 12.30 -8.38
CA PHE A 44 -16.08 11.14 -8.16
C PHE A 44 -15.33 10.80 -9.45
N TYR A 45 -14.02 10.66 -9.37
CA TYR A 45 -13.19 10.35 -10.54
C TYR A 45 -12.91 8.85 -10.67
N ALA A 46 -12.43 8.23 -9.60
CA ALA A 46 -12.04 6.83 -9.58
C ALA A 46 -11.87 6.33 -8.13
N SER A 47 -11.92 5.02 -7.97
CA SER A 47 -11.36 4.31 -6.83
C SER A 47 -10.28 3.34 -7.32
N ASP A 48 -9.29 3.13 -6.47
CA ASP A 48 -8.21 2.19 -6.74
C ASP A 48 -7.80 1.48 -5.45
N ARG A 49 -7.39 0.21 -5.57
CA ARG A 49 -6.86 -0.60 -4.47
C ARG A 49 -5.38 -0.79 -4.69
N LYS A 50 -4.59 -0.05 -3.92
CA LYS A 50 -3.13 -0.24 -3.93
C LYS A 50 -2.75 -1.38 -3.00
N GLU A 51 -2.69 -2.59 -3.54
CA GLU A 51 -2.16 -3.73 -2.79
C GLU A 51 -0.66 -3.53 -2.52
N LYS A 52 -0.31 -3.42 -1.24
CA LYS A 52 1.07 -3.58 -0.82
C LYS A 52 1.25 -5.06 -0.49
N PRO A 53 2.16 -5.76 -1.19
CA PRO A 53 2.38 -7.15 -0.88
C PRO A 53 2.93 -7.30 0.54
N ALA A 54 2.51 -8.35 1.24
CA ALA A 54 3.12 -8.68 2.50
C ALA A 54 4.53 -9.23 2.24
N ILE A 55 5.52 -8.76 3.01
CA ILE A 55 6.92 -9.15 2.85
C ILE A 55 7.43 -9.66 4.20
N ALA A 56 8.04 -10.84 4.21
CA ALA A 56 8.77 -11.35 5.36
C ALA A 56 10.27 -11.32 5.08
N HIS A 57 11.03 -10.62 5.93
CA HIS A 57 12.46 -10.35 5.70
C HIS A 57 13.37 -11.58 5.90
N ARG A 58 13.03 -12.48 6.84
CA ARG A 58 13.73 -13.75 7.12
C ARG A 58 15.21 -13.66 7.58
N ASP A 59 15.75 -12.46 7.78
CA ASP A 59 17.11 -12.23 8.30
C ASP A 59 17.17 -10.92 9.10
N ILE A 60 16.22 -10.74 10.02
CA ILE A 60 16.18 -9.57 10.90
C ILE A 60 17.23 -9.74 11.99
N LYS A 61 18.21 -8.84 11.98
CA LYS A 61 19.31 -8.73 12.96
C LYS A 61 19.80 -7.29 13.01
N SER A 62 20.51 -6.92 14.09
CA SER A 62 21.03 -5.55 14.28
C SER A 62 21.92 -5.09 13.12
N LYS A 63 22.72 -5.99 12.54
CA LYS A 63 23.56 -5.70 11.37
C LYS A 63 22.77 -5.32 10.11
N ASN A 64 21.48 -5.68 10.03
CA ASN A 64 20.58 -5.39 8.92
C ASN A 64 19.63 -4.21 9.23
N VAL A 65 19.90 -3.44 10.30
CA VAL A 65 19.17 -2.23 10.64
C VAL A 65 20.14 -1.05 10.56
N LEU A 66 19.90 -0.15 9.62
CA LEU A 66 20.68 1.08 9.43
C LEU A 66 20.09 2.21 10.28
N VAL A 67 20.95 3.04 10.87
CA VAL A 67 20.55 4.25 11.59
C VAL A 67 20.91 5.46 10.73
N LYS A 68 19.93 6.32 10.46
CA LYS A 68 20.10 7.55 9.68
C LYS A 68 20.58 8.70 10.57
N ALA A 69 20.96 9.82 9.95
CA ALA A 69 21.40 11.02 10.66
C ALA A 69 20.32 11.65 11.56
N ASP A 70 19.04 11.46 11.21
CA ASP A 70 17.88 11.90 12.00
C ASP A 70 17.49 10.91 13.12
N LEU A 71 18.35 9.93 13.41
CA LEU A 71 18.15 8.84 14.37
C LEU A 71 16.99 7.89 14.04
N SER A 72 16.37 8.02 12.87
CA SER A 72 15.40 7.03 12.40
C SER A 72 16.10 5.77 11.88
N CYS A 73 15.44 4.62 12.03
CA CYS A 73 15.96 3.35 11.51
C CYS A 73 15.42 3.06 10.10
N ALA A 74 16.21 2.34 9.31
CA ALA A 74 15.77 1.71 8.07
C ALA A 74 16.21 0.24 8.06
N ILE A 75 15.31 -0.64 7.62
CA ILE A 75 15.62 -2.06 7.45
C ILE A 75 16.34 -2.24 6.10
N ALA A 76 17.43 -3.01 6.09
CA ALA A 76 18.28 -3.26 4.94
C ALA A 76 18.52 -4.76 4.73
N ASP A 77 19.12 -5.13 3.59
CA ASP A 77 19.42 -6.52 3.19
C ASP A 77 18.18 -7.43 3.03
N LEU A 78 17.41 -7.16 1.99
CA LEU A 78 16.24 -7.95 1.60
C LEU A 78 16.59 -9.19 0.76
N GLY A 79 17.85 -9.61 0.70
CA GLY A 79 18.31 -10.70 -0.18
C GLY A 79 17.64 -12.05 0.11
N LEU A 80 17.11 -12.25 1.32
CA LEU A 80 16.38 -13.44 1.74
C LEU A 80 14.87 -13.22 1.90
N ALA A 81 14.39 -12.01 1.61
CA ALA A 81 12.99 -11.65 1.78
C ALA A 81 12.07 -12.46 0.85
N VAL A 82 10.86 -12.76 1.33
CA VAL A 82 9.81 -13.42 0.55
C VAL A 82 8.59 -12.51 0.47
N ARG A 83 7.90 -12.59 -0.67
CA ARG A 83 6.69 -11.81 -0.95
C ARG A 83 5.48 -12.73 -0.88
N TYR A 84 4.42 -12.31 -0.20
CA TYR A 84 3.14 -12.98 -0.18
C TYR A 84 2.14 -12.20 -1.03
N GLU A 85 1.61 -12.86 -2.05
CA GLU A 85 0.67 -12.30 -3.02
C GLU A 85 -0.46 -13.30 -3.26
N ALA A 86 -1.70 -12.84 -3.18
CA ALA A 86 -2.89 -13.62 -3.56
C ALA A 86 -2.94 -15.07 -3.01
N GLY A 87 -2.51 -15.29 -1.77
CA GLY A 87 -2.52 -16.64 -1.15
C GLY A 87 -1.24 -17.45 -1.35
N HIS A 88 -0.28 -16.95 -2.13
CA HIS A 88 0.95 -17.68 -2.48
C HIS A 88 2.21 -16.95 -1.97
N ILE A 89 3.19 -17.72 -1.50
CA ILE A 89 4.52 -17.21 -1.12
C ILE A 89 5.45 -17.33 -2.32
N SER A 90 5.88 -16.19 -2.87
CA SER A 90 6.92 -16.10 -3.88
C SER A 90 8.28 -16.34 -3.23
N LEU A 91 8.77 -17.58 -3.34
CA LEU A 91 10.08 -17.97 -2.83
C LEU A 91 11.18 -17.60 -3.85
N PRO A 92 12.32 -17.04 -3.40
CA PRO A 92 13.50 -16.94 -4.25
C PRO A 92 14.04 -18.34 -4.60
N ASN A 93 14.73 -18.49 -5.74
CA ASN A 93 15.31 -19.74 -6.26
C ASN A 93 16.41 -20.38 -5.35
N SER A 94 16.49 -20.03 -4.08
CA SER A 94 17.46 -20.57 -3.13
C SER A 94 16.77 -21.05 -1.85
N ASN A 95 17.13 -22.25 -1.41
CA ASN A 95 16.68 -22.80 -0.12
C ASN A 95 17.44 -22.20 1.09
N LYS A 96 18.22 -21.12 0.89
CA LYS A 96 18.92 -20.46 1.99
C LYS A 96 17.90 -19.76 2.90
N CYS A 97 18.07 -19.94 4.21
CA CYS A 97 17.33 -19.24 5.24
C CYS A 97 18.30 -18.71 6.29
N GLY A 98 18.14 -17.44 6.67
CA GLY A 98 18.87 -16.81 7.76
C GLY A 98 20.40 -16.75 7.61
N THR A 99 21.04 -16.45 8.74
CA THR A 99 22.50 -16.48 8.92
C THR A 99 22.88 -17.74 9.68
N VAL A 100 24.03 -18.33 9.35
CA VAL A 100 24.67 -19.41 10.12
C VAL A 100 25.10 -18.96 11.51
#